data_AF-A0A8F5VMV6-F1
#
_entry.id   AF-A0A8F5VMV6-F1
#
_cell.length_a   1.000
_cell.length_b   1.000
_cell.length_c   1.000
_cell.angle_alpha   90.00
_cell.angle_beta   90.00
_cell.angle_gamma   90.00
#
_symmetry.space_group_name_H-M   'P 1'
#
loop_
_entity.id
_entity.type
_entity.pdbx_description
1 polymer ?
#
loop_
_entity_poly.entity_id
_entity_poly.type
_entity_poly.pdbx_seq_one_letter_code
_entity_poly.pdbx_strand_id
1 'polypeptide(L)'
;MRKLMHYIWVFILIVAVALCGCTDVPTGSKYEGKSLQEIRSVAITPGYDSVFKGIEQYQGKVVHITGQVVQAQSDDSRYILRVATIPTVFGMYTDGVYWVNYDGSQGRVRDPDLVDLYGEVIGLRTYETVLGSSMTIPELRSLHLSSRAKPTPTPTLNPDDYLVLKLESLEDEGDYVKHNVARGTVQNTATTTLAYGSVQVTFYSSENGPVIATSSDYVSNLGPGEVFEYKVVNYKDADRVSFARSKITNARFE
;
A
#
# COMPACT_ATOMS: atom_id res chain seq x y z
N MET A 1 -52.54 -29.52 -31.42
CA MET A 1 -52.34 -29.13 -30.01
C MET A 1 -51.31 -27.99 -29.96
N ARG A 2 -51.79 -26.74 -29.88
CA ARG A 2 -50.95 -25.54 -29.72
C ARG A 2 -50.76 -25.30 -28.23
N LYS A 3 -49.52 -25.37 -27.71
CA LYS A 3 -49.24 -24.96 -26.33
C LYS A 3 -49.06 -23.45 -26.27
N LEU A 4 -49.95 -22.81 -25.53
CA LEU A 4 -50.10 -21.39 -25.29
C LEU A 4 -49.02 -20.93 -24.30
N MET A 5 -47.98 -20.27 -24.80
CA MET A 5 -46.88 -19.73 -24.00
C MET A 5 -47.37 -18.45 -23.29
N HIS A 6 -47.57 -18.55 -21.99
CA HIS A 6 -47.96 -17.43 -21.13
C HIS A 6 -46.77 -16.48 -20.95
N TYR A 7 -46.85 -15.29 -21.53
CA TYR A 7 -45.93 -14.17 -21.25
C TYR A 7 -46.31 -13.54 -19.91
N ILE A 8 -45.44 -13.69 -18.92
CA ILE A 8 -45.50 -12.92 -17.67
C ILE A 8 -45.06 -11.49 -18.01
N TRP A 9 -46.00 -10.56 -17.92
CA TRP A 9 -45.76 -9.13 -17.96
C TRP A 9 -45.06 -8.71 -16.66
N VAL A 10 -43.74 -8.52 -16.69
CA VAL A 10 -43.03 -7.84 -15.61
C VAL A 10 -43.07 -6.34 -15.90
N PHE A 11 -43.88 -5.63 -15.13
CA PHE A 11 -43.92 -4.17 -15.09
C PHE A 11 -42.66 -3.70 -14.32
N ILE A 12 -41.56 -3.47 -15.03
CA ILE A 12 -40.36 -2.86 -14.44
C ILE A 12 -40.62 -1.36 -14.32
N LEU A 13 -40.87 -0.91 -13.09
CA LEU A 13 -40.86 0.50 -12.74
C LEU A 13 -39.41 1.03 -12.83
N ILE A 14 -39.05 1.57 -13.99
CA ILE A 14 -37.82 2.35 -14.16
C ILE A 14 -38.04 3.69 -13.46
N VAL A 15 -37.65 3.77 -12.20
CA VAL A 15 -37.41 5.07 -11.56
C VAL A 15 -36.08 5.58 -12.12
N ALA A 16 -36.18 6.31 -13.24
CA ALA A 16 -35.10 7.14 -13.73
C ALA A 16 -34.91 8.31 -12.76
N VAL A 17 -34.12 8.09 -11.70
CA VAL A 17 -33.47 9.21 -11.01
C VAL A 17 -32.32 9.63 -11.90
N ALA A 18 -32.64 10.51 -12.83
CA ALA A 18 -31.67 11.36 -13.49
C ALA A 18 -31.07 12.30 -12.44
N LEU A 19 -30.06 11.83 -11.71
CA LEU A 19 -29.07 12.72 -11.15
C LEU A 19 -27.98 12.87 -12.20
N CYS A 20 -28.23 13.83 -13.10
CA CYS A 20 -27.19 14.51 -13.84
C CYS A 20 -26.16 15.02 -12.83
N GLY A 21 -25.10 14.26 -12.66
CA GLY A 21 -23.86 14.69 -12.06
C GLY A 21 -22.75 14.61 -13.10
N CYS A 22 -22.91 15.34 -14.21
CA CYS A 22 -21.71 15.86 -14.88
C CYS A 22 -21.06 16.77 -13.84
N THR A 23 -20.12 16.25 -13.05
CA THR A 23 -19.18 17.11 -12.35
C THR A 23 -18.28 17.66 -13.45
N ASP A 24 -18.69 18.79 -14.00
CA ASP A 24 -17.80 19.64 -14.78
C ASP A 24 -16.57 19.86 -13.91
N VAL A 25 -15.46 19.20 -14.25
CA VAL A 25 -14.16 19.53 -13.71
C VAL A 25 -13.98 21.01 -14.02
N PRO A 26 -13.83 21.91 -13.02
CA PRO A 26 -13.80 23.34 -13.26
C PRO A 26 -12.80 23.66 -14.36
N THR A 27 -13.24 24.20 -15.49
CA THR A 27 -12.38 24.47 -16.63
C THR A 27 -11.44 25.63 -16.27
N GLY A 28 -10.20 25.27 -15.92
CA GLY A 28 -9.13 26.19 -15.53
C GLY A 28 -8.54 25.86 -14.16
N SER A 29 -7.20 25.83 -14.09
CA SER A 29 -6.47 25.83 -12.82
C SER A 29 -5.92 27.22 -12.57
N LYS A 30 -6.04 27.76 -11.35
CA LYS A 30 -5.36 29.02 -11.00
C LYS A 30 -3.82 28.89 -11.02
N TYR A 31 -3.32 27.66 -11.15
CA TYR A 31 -1.90 27.33 -11.26
C TYR A 31 -1.47 27.05 -12.71
N GLU A 32 -2.37 27.18 -13.68
CA GLU A 32 -2.05 26.99 -15.09
C GLU A 32 -0.98 28.00 -15.54
N GLY A 33 0.05 27.51 -16.23
CA GLY A 33 1.19 28.32 -16.67
C GLY A 33 2.18 28.76 -15.58
N LYS A 34 1.99 28.38 -14.32
CA LYS A 34 2.96 28.67 -13.25
C LYS A 34 4.23 27.85 -13.38
N SER A 35 5.36 28.42 -12.96
CA SER A 35 6.63 27.71 -12.91
C SER A 35 6.63 26.62 -11.83
N LEU A 36 7.48 25.60 -12.00
CA LEU A 36 7.64 24.54 -11.00
C LEU A 36 8.06 25.08 -9.62
N GLN A 37 8.86 26.14 -9.58
CA GLN A 37 9.29 26.76 -8.33
C GLN A 37 8.11 27.39 -7.58
N GLU A 38 7.22 28.08 -8.29
CA GLU A 38 6.00 28.62 -7.70
C GLU A 38 5.08 27.50 -7.19
N ILE A 39 4.88 26.44 -7.99
CA ILE A 39 4.06 25.28 -7.60
C ILE A 39 4.61 24.64 -6.32
N ARG A 40 5.94 24.43 -6.25
CA ARG A 40 6.61 23.87 -5.08
C ARG A 40 6.46 24.74 -3.83
N SER A 41 6.49 26.06 -3.99
CA SER A 41 6.41 26.99 -2.85
C SER A 41 5.06 26.97 -2.13
N VAL A 42 3.99 26.56 -2.83
CA VAL A 42 2.62 26.50 -2.29
C VAL A 42 2.16 25.07 -2.01
N ALA A 43 2.92 24.08 -2.44
CA ALA A 43 2.57 22.68 -2.29
C ALA A 43 2.69 22.22 -0.83
N ILE A 44 1.76 21.38 -0.40
CA ILE A 44 1.79 20.69 0.89
C ILE A 44 1.89 19.18 0.67
N THR A 45 2.43 18.44 1.64
CA THR A 45 2.61 16.97 1.56
C THR A 45 1.77 16.27 2.64
N PRO A 46 0.43 16.26 2.52
CA PRO A 46 -0.43 15.55 3.48
C PRO A 46 -0.38 14.03 3.27
N GLY A 47 -0.70 13.28 4.32
CA GLY A 47 -0.97 11.85 4.19
C GLY A 47 -2.27 11.59 3.40
N TYR A 48 -2.33 10.45 2.71
CA TYR A 48 -3.50 10.05 1.90
C TYR A 48 -4.82 10.16 2.68
N ASP A 49 -4.86 9.56 3.88
CA ASP A 49 -6.05 9.52 4.74
C ASP A 49 -6.57 10.91 5.09
N SER A 50 -5.67 11.88 5.31
CA SER A 50 -6.03 13.26 5.61
C SER A 50 -6.73 13.92 4.43
N VAL A 51 -6.22 13.70 3.21
CA VAL A 51 -6.83 14.23 1.98
C VAL A 51 -8.17 13.55 1.71
N PHE A 52 -8.24 12.23 1.84
CA PHE A 52 -9.47 11.48 1.54
C PHE A 52 -10.60 11.81 2.52
N LYS A 53 -10.34 11.75 3.84
CA LYS A 53 -11.35 12.02 4.88
C LYS A 53 -11.70 13.51 4.99
N GLY A 54 -10.76 14.39 4.64
CA GLY A 54 -10.88 15.85 4.78
C GLY A 54 -10.95 16.61 3.46
N ILE A 55 -11.44 15.98 2.38
CA ILE A 55 -11.27 16.48 0.99
C ILE A 55 -11.66 17.95 0.79
N GLU A 56 -12.72 18.40 1.45
CA GLU A 56 -13.22 19.79 1.40
C GLU A 56 -12.16 20.81 1.84
N GLN A 57 -11.29 20.44 2.79
CA GLN A 57 -10.21 21.29 3.28
C GLN A 57 -9.04 21.37 2.31
N TYR A 58 -8.93 20.42 1.37
CA TYR A 58 -7.82 20.31 0.43
C TYR A 58 -8.18 20.78 -0.97
N GLN A 59 -9.47 20.84 -1.32
CA GLN A 59 -9.93 21.27 -2.63
C GLN A 59 -9.32 22.63 -3.05
N GLY A 60 -8.75 22.67 -4.27
CA GLY A 60 -8.05 23.84 -4.82
C GLY A 60 -6.64 24.11 -4.24
N LYS A 61 -6.17 23.30 -3.28
CA LYS A 61 -4.78 23.32 -2.80
C LYS A 61 -3.91 22.41 -3.66
N VAL A 62 -2.63 22.75 -3.73
CA VAL A 62 -1.61 21.91 -4.38
C VAL A 62 -1.08 20.91 -3.36
N VAL A 63 -1.14 19.63 -3.70
CA VAL A 63 -0.49 18.56 -2.95
C VAL A 63 0.70 18.02 -3.73
N HIS A 64 1.75 17.67 -2.99
CA HIS A 64 2.89 16.92 -3.50
C HIS A 64 2.76 15.47 -3.06
N ILE A 65 2.79 14.55 -4.03
CA ILE A 65 2.78 13.11 -3.78
C ILE A 65 3.91 12.43 -4.55
N THR A 66 4.44 11.36 -3.97
CA THR A 66 5.30 10.39 -4.67
C THR A 66 4.59 9.05 -4.63
N GLY A 67 4.56 8.34 -5.76
CA GLY A 67 3.85 7.07 -5.84
C GLY A 67 4.12 6.33 -7.14
N GLN A 68 3.57 5.13 -7.25
CA GLN A 68 3.67 4.30 -8.43
C GLN A 68 2.37 4.34 -9.24
N VAL A 69 2.50 4.45 -10.55
CA VAL A 69 1.37 4.34 -11.48
C VAL A 69 0.93 2.87 -11.52
N VAL A 70 -0.26 2.59 -11.01
CA VAL A 70 -0.87 1.24 -11.00
C VAL A 70 -1.86 1.03 -12.14
N GLN A 71 -2.21 2.10 -12.84
CA GLN A 71 -2.89 2.04 -14.11
C GLN A 71 -2.67 3.34 -14.88
N ALA A 72 -2.42 3.25 -16.18
CA ALA A 72 -2.48 4.37 -17.10
C ALA A 72 -3.52 4.08 -18.19
N GLN A 73 -4.47 4.99 -18.38
CA GLN A 73 -5.47 4.94 -19.44
C GLN A 73 -5.35 6.19 -20.30
N SER A 74 -5.40 6.04 -21.61
CA SER A 74 -5.48 7.15 -22.56
C SER A 74 -6.71 6.98 -23.43
N ASP A 75 -7.57 7.98 -23.43
CA ASP A 75 -8.58 8.21 -24.47
C ASP A 75 -8.13 9.41 -25.33
N ASP A 76 -8.70 9.59 -26.52
CA ASP A 76 -8.26 10.47 -27.62
C ASP A 76 -7.95 11.95 -27.23
N SER A 77 -8.27 12.37 -26.01
CA SER A 77 -7.95 13.69 -25.45
C SER A 77 -7.60 13.72 -23.95
N ARG A 78 -7.58 12.57 -23.24
CA ARG A 78 -7.43 12.53 -21.77
C ARG A 78 -6.52 11.39 -21.33
N TYR A 79 -5.46 11.72 -20.59
CA TYR A 79 -4.62 10.75 -19.89
C TYR A 79 -5.08 10.66 -18.44
N ILE A 80 -5.47 9.47 -18.01
CA ILE A 80 -5.88 9.20 -16.63
C ILE A 80 -4.86 8.24 -16.02
N LEU A 81 -4.29 8.64 -14.89
CA LEU A 81 -3.40 7.81 -14.10
C LEU A 81 -4.08 7.44 -12.78
N ARG A 82 -3.94 6.18 -12.38
CA ARG A 82 -4.15 5.77 -10.98
C ARG A 82 -2.78 5.66 -10.33
N VAL A 83 -2.52 6.48 -9.32
CA VAL A 83 -1.22 6.56 -8.64
C VAL A 83 -1.40 6.12 -7.18
N ALA A 84 -0.81 4.98 -6.84
CA ALA A 84 -0.79 4.49 -5.46
C ALA A 84 0.40 5.10 -4.71
N THR A 85 0.15 5.60 -3.51
CA THR A 85 1.14 6.35 -2.70
C THR A 85 1.62 5.59 -1.48
N ILE A 86 0.89 4.54 -1.09
CA ILE A 86 1.23 3.70 0.06
C ILE A 86 1.78 2.38 -0.47
N PRO A 87 3.09 2.11 -0.29
CA PRO A 87 3.63 0.80 -0.57
C PRO A 87 3.14 -0.20 0.49
N THR A 88 2.81 -1.39 0.04
CA THR A 88 2.70 -2.58 0.88
C THR A 88 4.04 -2.88 1.54
N VAL A 89 4.01 -3.77 2.53
CA VAL A 89 5.20 -4.30 3.20
C VAL A 89 6.21 -4.95 2.25
N PHE A 90 5.80 -5.32 1.03
CA PHE A 90 6.67 -5.90 -0.01
C PHE A 90 7.17 -4.87 -1.03
N GLY A 91 6.96 -3.57 -0.79
CA GLY A 91 7.35 -2.50 -1.69
C GLY A 91 6.49 -2.37 -2.95
N MET A 92 5.46 -3.19 -3.10
CA MET A 92 4.44 -3.03 -4.16
C MET A 92 3.48 -1.92 -3.77
N TYR A 93 3.10 -1.03 -4.68
CA TYR A 93 2.12 0.00 -4.37
C TYR A 93 0.72 -0.46 -4.77
N THR A 94 -0.17 -0.62 -3.79
CA THR A 94 -1.56 -1.03 -4.01
C THR A 94 -2.58 -0.10 -3.36
N ASP A 95 -2.13 0.70 -2.38
CA ASP A 95 -2.99 1.50 -1.52
C ASP A 95 -2.73 3.01 -1.64
N GLY A 96 -3.66 3.81 -1.11
CA GLY A 96 -3.59 5.26 -1.18
C GLY A 96 -3.63 5.77 -2.62
N VAL A 97 -4.64 5.33 -3.37
CA VAL A 97 -4.73 5.56 -4.82
C VAL A 97 -5.37 6.92 -5.10
N TYR A 98 -4.70 7.74 -5.90
CA TYR A 98 -5.25 8.98 -6.46
C TYR A 98 -5.69 8.77 -7.91
N TRP A 99 -6.82 9.38 -8.27
CA TRP A 99 -7.22 9.60 -9.67
C TRP A 99 -6.53 10.86 -10.18
N VAL A 100 -5.64 10.75 -11.16
CA VAL A 100 -4.87 11.89 -11.67
C VAL A 100 -5.23 12.15 -13.13
N ASN A 101 -5.81 13.32 -13.39
CA ASN A 101 -6.00 13.83 -14.73
C ASN A 101 -4.69 14.45 -15.22
N TYR A 102 -4.11 13.88 -16.26
CA TYR A 102 -2.84 14.26 -16.85
C TYR A 102 -3.02 14.55 -18.34
N ASP A 103 -2.31 15.55 -18.85
CA ASP A 103 -2.44 16.02 -20.24
C ASP A 103 -1.35 15.44 -21.16
N GLY A 104 -0.35 14.73 -20.61
CA GLY A 104 0.76 14.18 -21.38
C GLY A 104 1.86 15.18 -21.73
N SER A 105 1.71 16.46 -21.38
CA SER A 105 2.63 17.54 -21.81
C SER A 105 4.06 17.39 -21.25
N GLN A 106 4.21 16.71 -20.11
CA GLN A 106 5.49 16.48 -19.43
C GLN A 106 6.11 15.12 -19.78
N GLY A 107 5.61 14.46 -20.84
CA GLY A 107 6.11 13.18 -21.33
C GLY A 107 5.18 12.00 -21.05
N ARG A 108 5.55 10.84 -21.61
CA ARG A 108 4.75 9.62 -21.50
C ARG A 108 5.08 8.88 -20.21
N VAL A 109 4.05 8.66 -19.40
CA VAL A 109 4.10 7.87 -18.15
C VAL A 109 3.40 6.55 -18.41
N ARG A 110 3.90 5.44 -17.87
CA ARG A 110 3.27 4.13 -17.99
C ARG A 110 3.18 3.42 -16.64
N ASP A 111 2.32 2.42 -16.57
CA ASP A 111 2.43 1.40 -15.53
C ASP A 111 3.73 0.58 -15.77
N PRO A 112 4.60 0.33 -14.76
CA PRO A 112 4.54 0.73 -13.35
C PRO A 112 5.58 1.80 -12.96
N ASP A 113 5.56 2.97 -13.60
CA ASP A 113 6.52 4.05 -13.36
C ASP A 113 6.34 4.66 -11.96
N LEU A 114 7.47 4.96 -11.31
CA LEU A 114 7.48 5.77 -10.09
C LEU A 114 7.43 7.25 -10.50
N VAL A 115 6.54 8.03 -9.90
CA VAL A 115 6.31 9.42 -10.27
C VAL A 115 6.45 10.36 -9.08
N ASP A 116 6.93 11.57 -9.37
CA ASP A 116 6.88 12.74 -8.49
C ASP A 116 5.84 13.70 -9.04
N LEU A 117 4.74 13.90 -8.32
CA LEU A 117 3.57 14.63 -8.79
C LEU A 117 3.24 15.81 -7.87
N TYR A 118 3.08 16.97 -8.48
CA TYR A 118 2.40 18.11 -7.89
C TYR A 118 1.03 18.25 -8.56
N GLY A 119 -0.03 18.13 -7.78
CA GLY A 119 -1.40 18.13 -8.27
C GLY A 119 -2.30 19.07 -7.49
N GLU A 120 -3.20 19.75 -8.19
CA GLU A 120 -4.32 20.47 -7.57
C GLU A 120 -5.41 19.47 -7.18
N VAL A 121 -5.85 19.51 -5.92
CA VAL A 121 -6.94 18.65 -5.45
C VAL A 121 -8.27 19.15 -6.01
N ILE A 122 -8.95 18.31 -6.78
CA ILE A 122 -10.24 18.62 -7.40
C ILE A 122 -11.41 18.21 -6.51
N GLY A 123 -11.30 17.07 -5.83
CA GLY A 123 -12.37 16.52 -4.99
C GLY A 123 -12.27 15.00 -4.88
N LEU A 124 -13.42 14.34 -4.78
CA LEU A 124 -13.53 12.88 -4.84
C LEU A 124 -14.06 12.45 -6.20
N ARG A 125 -13.52 11.34 -6.71
CA ARG A 125 -13.98 10.66 -7.91
C ARG A 125 -14.52 9.30 -7.54
N THR A 126 -15.77 9.03 -7.90
CA THR A 126 -16.34 7.69 -7.87
C THR A 126 -16.30 7.07 -9.26
N TYR A 127 -15.84 5.82 -9.36
CA TYR A 127 -15.79 5.06 -10.60
C TYR A 127 -16.20 3.60 -10.36
N GLU A 128 -16.70 2.95 -11.40
CA GLU A 128 -17.02 1.53 -11.37
C GLU A 128 -15.76 0.70 -11.67
N THR A 129 -15.46 -0.25 -10.80
CA THR A 129 -14.38 -1.21 -11.02
C THR A 129 -14.76 -2.23 -12.08
N VAL A 130 -13.77 -2.98 -12.59
CA VAL A 130 -14.01 -4.05 -13.57
C VAL A 130 -14.96 -5.13 -13.04
N LEU A 131 -15.06 -5.30 -11.72
CA LEU A 131 -15.96 -6.25 -11.06
C LEU A 131 -17.33 -5.64 -10.72
N GLY A 132 -17.66 -4.46 -11.24
CA GLY A 132 -18.96 -3.80 -11.06
C GLY A 132 -19.18 -3.11 -9.71
N SER A 133 -18.16 -3.07 -8.85
CA SER A 133 -18.23 -2.37 -7.56
C SER A 133 -17.82 -0.91 -7.71
N SER A 134 -18.52 0.02 -7.06
CA SER A 134 -18.15 1.43 -7.02
C SER A 134 -16.99 1.68 -6.05
N MET A 135 -15.99 2.43 -6.50
CA MET A 135 -14.84 2.87 -5.70
C MET A 135 -14.77 4.38 -5.71
N THR A 136 -14.46 4.99 -4.57
CA THR A 136 -14.30 6.45 -4.43
C THR A 136 -12.90 6.77 -3.94
N ILE A 137 -12.19 7.65 -4.65
CA ILE A 137 -10.81 8.04 -4.35
C ILE A 137 -10.60 9.54 -4.58
N PRO A 138 -9.55 10.18 -4.02
CA PRO A 138 -9.27 11.58 -4.28
C PRO A 138 -8.85 11.82 -5.73
N GLU A 139 -9.31 12.94 -6.30
CA GLU A 139 -9.03 13.37 -7.67
C GLU A 139 -8.07 14.56 -7.70
N LEU A 140 -7.04 14.45 -8.53
CA LEU A 140 -6.04 15.48 -8.77
C LEU A 140 -6.04 15.90 -10.24
N ARG A 141 -5.81 17.18 -10.48
CA ARG A 141 -5.31 17.69 -11.75
C ARG A 141 -3.80 17.82 -11.66
N SER A 142 -3.08 17.14 -12.56
CA SER A 142 -1.63 17.24 -12.64
C SER A 142 -1.22 18.65 -13.04
N LEU A 143 -0.36 19.28 -12.24
CA LEU A 143 0.29 20.56 -12.57
C LEU A 143 1.73 20.33 -13.03
N HIS A 144 2.42 19.41 -12.38
CA HIS A 144 3.75 18.95 -12.78
C HIS A 144 3.93 17.49 -12.41
N LEU A 145 4.41 16.69 -13.37
CA LEU A 145 4.70 15.28 -13.19
C LEU A 145 6.07 15.01 -13.79
N SER A 146 6.93 14.35 -13.01
CA SER A 146 8.18 13.78 -13.52
C SER A 146 8.27 12.29 -13.17
N SER A 147 8.79 11.48 -14.09
CA SER A 147 9.12 10.10 -13.80
C SER A 147 10.42 10.05 -13.00
N ARG A 148 10.44 9.23 -11.96
CA ARG A 148 11.65 8.86 -11.23
C ARG A 148 12.17 7.55 -11.81
N ALA A 149 13.49 7.40 -11.85
CA ALA A 149 14.07 6.07 -12.01
C ALA A 149 13.48 5.18 -10.90
N LYS A 150 13.00 3.98 -11.25
CA LYS A 150 12.72 2.97 -10.23
C LYS A 150 13.99 2.84 -9.40
N PRO A 151 13.92 2.86 -8.06
CA PRO A 151 15.10 2.50 -7.27
C PRO A 151 15.56 1.14 -7.80
N THR A 152 16.74 1.11 -8.42
CA THR A 152 17.38 -0.15 -8.78
C THR A 152 17.45 -0.95 -7.49
N PRO A 153 16.86 -2.16 -7.42
CA PRO A 153 16.97 -2.96 -6.21
C PRO A 153 18.44 -3.40 -6.10
N THR A 154 19.28 -2.62 -5.41
CA THR A 154 20.63 -3.01 -5.00
C THR A 154 21.03 -2.11 -3.82
N PRO A 155 21.16 -2.69 -2.62
CA PRO A 155 22.34 -3.47 -2.30
C PRO A 155 22.10 -4.94 -2.53
N THR A 156 23.04 -5.59 -3.23
CA THR A 156 23.31 -7.00 -2.98
C THR A 156 23.68 -7.07 -1.50
N LEU A 157 22.76 -7.54 -0.65
CA LEU A 157 23.08 -7.86 0.73
C LEU A 157 24.25 -8.83 0.69
N ASN A 158 25.41 -8.42 1.21
CA ASN A 158 26.51 -9.34 1.36
C ASN A 158 26.07 -10.37 2.41
N PRO A 159 26.27 -11.69 2.22
CA PRO A 159 25.94 -12.69 3.25
C PRO A 159 26.62 -12.43 4.60
N ASP A 160 27.66 -11.58 4.61
CA ASP A 160 28.38 -11.14 5.81
C ASP A 160 27.74 -9.91 6.49
N ASP A 161 26.72 -9.29 5.90
CA ASP A 161 25.98 -8.14 6.49
C ASP A 161 24.85 -8.59 7.45
N TYR A 162 24.79 -9.88 7.81
CA TYR A 162 23.80 -10.40 8.76
C TYR A 162 24.31 -10.44 10.20
N LEU A 163 23.62 -9.70 11.06
CA LEU A 163 22.75 -10.23 12.12
C LEU A 163 23.34 -11.34 13.04
N VAL A 164 23.73 -10.98 14.27
CA VAL A 164 23.95 -11.99 15.33
C VAL A 164 22.60 -12.47 15.84
N LEU A 165 22.14 -13.62 15.32
CA LEU A 165 20.99 -14.37 15.84
C LEU A 165 21.45 -15.20 17.05
N LYS A 166 21.18 -14.72 18.26
CA LYS A 166 21.20 -15.62 19.42
C LYS A 166 19.83 -16.27 19.54
N LEU A 167 19.67 -17.45 18.96
CA LEU A 167 18.47 -18.26 19.09
C LEU A 167 18.53 -19.04 20.40
N GLU A 168 17.59 -18.78 21.29
CA GLU A 168 17.33 -19.65 22.44
C GLU A 168 15.98 -20.33 22.19
N SER A 169 16.00 -21.65 22.02
CA SER A 169 14.78 -22.46 22.03
C SER A 169 14.38 -22.69 23.48
N LEU A 170 13.19 -22.27 23.86
CA LEU A 170 12.61 -22.58 25.16
C LEU A 170 11.27 -23.29 24.98
N GLU A 171 11.01 -24.28 25.84
CA GLU A 171 9.65 -24.71 26.14
C GLU A 171 9.06 -23.69 27.13
N ASP A 172 7.95 -23.04 26.78
CA ASP A 172 7.23 -22.10 27.67
C ASP A 172 6.17 -22.90 28.47
N GLU A 173 6.26 -22.88 29.81
CA GLU A 173 5.35 -23.57 30.74
C GLU A 173 4.18 -22.65 31.16
N GLY A 174 3.35 -22.25 30.19
CA GLY A 174 2.10 -21.51 30.42
C GLY A 174 0.86 -22.40 30.42
N ASP A 175 -0.09 -22.06 31.32
CA ASP A 175 -1.29 -22.81 31.72
C ASP A 175 -1.88 -23.79 30.68
N TYR A 176 -1.66 -25.09 30.95
CA TYR A 176 -2.25 -26.29 30.34
C TYR A 176 -1.75 -26.79 28.98
N VAL A 177 -1.03 -26.02 28.15
CA VAL A 177 -0.49 -26.52 26.86
C VAL A 177 0.95 -26.05 26.61
N LYS A 178 1.89 -27.00 26.47
CA LYS A 178 3.27 -26.70 26.08
C LYS A 178 3.34 -26.12 24.67
N HIS A 179 3.93 -24.94 24.54
CA HIS A 179 4.17 -24.29 23.25
C HIS A 179 5.67 -24.29 22.91
N ASN A 180 5.98 -24.45 21.62
CA ASN A 180 7.34 -24.26 21.14
C ASN A 180 7.57 -22.77 20.93
N VAL A 181 8.61 -22.22 21.56
CA VAL A 181 8.95 -20.80 21.46
C VAL A 181 10.34 -20.64 20.87
N ALA A 182 10.42 -19.82 19.82
CA ALA A 182 11.67 -19.31 19.30
C ALA A 182 11.85 -17.87 19.79
N ARG A 183 12.94 -17.58 20.51
CA ARG A 183 13.29 -16.22 20.90
C ARG A 183 14.72 -15.88 20.52
N GLY A 184 14.98 -14.60 20.31
CA GLY A 184 16.34 -14.12 20.08
C GLY A 184 16.43 -12.62 19.86
N THR A 185 17.61 -12.17 19.51
CA THR A 185 17.91 -10.76 19.22
C THR A 185 18.32 -10.55 17.77
N VAL A 186 18.05 -9.35 17.26
CA VAL A 186 18.43 -8.84 15.95
C VAL A 186 19.23 -7.57 16.19
N GLN A 187 20.45 -7.47 15.66
CA GLN A 187 21.24 -6.24 15.70
C GLN A 187 21.55 -5.76 14.28
N ASN A 188 21.41 -4.46 14.03
CA ASN A 188 21.97 -3.86 12.82
C ASN A 188 23.47 -3.61 12.99
N THR A 189 24.28 -4.38 12.27
CA THR A 189 25.73 -4.26 12.24
C THR A 189 26.25 -3.34 11.13
N ALA A 190 25.37 -2.85 10.25
CA ALA A 190 25.73 -1.90 9.21
C ALA A 190 26.03 -0.52 9.79
N THR A 191 26.78 0.28 9.03
CA THR A 191 27.10 1.67 9.37
C THR A 191 25.97 2.65 9.02
N THR A 192 24.88 2.16 8.44
CA THR A 192 23.72 2.95 7.99
C THR A 192 22.42 2.46 8.64
N THR A 193 21.43 3.35 8.72
CA THR A 193 20.08 2.98 9.15
C THR A 193 19.44 2.09 8.09
N LEU A 194 18.99 0.91 8.52
CA LEU A 194 18.20 0.02 7.68
C LEU A 194 16.74 0.45 7.72
N ALA A 195 16.16 0.68 6.54
CA ALA A 195 14.75 1.02 6.44
C ALA A 195 13.85 -0.09 7.01
N TYR A 196 14.26 -1.35 6.87
CA TYR A 196 13.58 -2.51 7.39
C TYR A 196 14.54 -3.65 7.75
N GLY A 197 14.17 -4.47 8.73
CA GLY A 197 14.73 -5.78 9.01
C GLY A 197 13.59 -6.76 9.31
N SER A 198 13.65 -7.99 8.82
CA SER A 198 12.62 -9.00 9.06
C SER A 198 13.18 -10.23 9.74
N VAL A 199 12.39 -10.84 10.62
CA VAL A 199 12.66 -12.15 11.19
C VAL A 199 11.55 -13.08 10.76
N GLN A 200 11.91 -14.16 10.07
CA GLN A 200 11.00 -15.26 9.78
C GLN A 200 11.44 -16.48 10.59
N VAL A 201 10.50 -17.07 11.31
CA VAL A 201 10.70 -18.32 12.04
C VAL A 201 9.78 -19.38 11.45
N THR A 202 10.36 -20.51 11.10
CA THR A 202 9.66 -21.69 10.59
C THR A 202 9.86 -22.86 11.55
N PHE A 203 8.76 -23.45 11.99
CA PHE A 203 8.73 -24.65 12.81
C PHE A 203 8.51 -25.87 11.91
N TYR A 204 9.29 -26.92 12.16
CA TYR A 204 9.19 -28.20 11.49
C TYR A 204 8.69 -29.26 12.47
N SER A 205 8.02 -30.31 11.98
CA SER A 205 7.57 -31.42 12.85
C SER A 205 8.73 -32.25 13.41
N SER A 206 9.87 -32.22 12.74
CA SER A 206 11.15 -32.85 13.09
C SER A 206 12.27 -32.19 12.27
N GLU A 207 13.54 -32.50 12.55
CA GLU A 207 14.72 -31.90 11.89
C GLU A 207 14.66 -31.88 10.35
N ASN A 208 14.03 -32.90 9.75
CA ASN A 208 13.80 -33.00 8.29
C ASN A 208 12.32 -33.20 7.94
N GLY A 209 11.41 -32.85 8.85
CA GLY A 209 9.97 -33.04 8.69
C GLY A 209 9.29 -31.91 7.91
N PRO A 210 7.99 -32.04 7.59
CA PRO A 210 7.22 -30.94 6.99
C PRO A 210 7.17 -29.70 7.90
N VAL A 211 7.01 -28.54 7.26
CA VAL A 211 6.71 -27.27 7.94
C VAL A 211 5.35 -27.40 8.62
N ILE A 212 5.29 -27.07 9.91
CA ILE A 212 4.06 -27.09 10.71
C ILE A 212 3.54 -25.70 11.02
N ALA A 213 4.40 -24.68 11.04
CA ALA A 213 4.01 -23.29 11.21
C ALA A 213 5.13 -22.37 10.74
N THR A 214 4.77 -21.24 10.13
CA THR A 214 5.71 -20.16 9.82
C THR A 214 5.09 -18.86 10.29
N SER A 215 5.92 -17.99 10.86
CA SER A 215 5.53 -16.62 11.18
C SER A 215 6.70 -15.69 10.93
N SER A 216 6.37 -14.44 10.64
CA SER A 216 7.37 -13.40 10.44
C SER A 216 6.89 -12.12 11.07
N ASP A 217 7.82 -11.30 11.49
CA ASP A 217 7.55 -9.93 11.89
C ASP A 217 8.73 -9.07 11.44
N TYR A 218 8.57 -7.76 11.49
CA TYR A 218 9.56 -6.82 11.01
C TYR A 218 9.77 -5.67 11.97
N VAL A 219 10.95 -5.06 11.83
CA VAL A 219 11.32 -3.80 12.46
C VAL A 219 11.60 -2.78 11.35
N SER A 220 11.19 -1.53 11.55
CA SER A 220 11.47 -0.42 10.66
C SER A 220 12.42 0.58 11.32
N ASN A 221 13.14 1.34 10.50
CA ASN A 221 14.07 2.40 10.94
C ASN A 221 15.15 1.92 11.93
N LEU A 222 15.75 0.77 11.64
CA LEU A 222 16.73 0.14 12.49
C LEU A 222 18.08 0.87 12.37
N GLY A 223 18.42 1.68 13.36
CA GLY A 223 19.65 2.49 13.39
C GLY A 223 20.93 1.64 13.49
N PRO A 224 22.11 2.18 13.12
CA PRO A 224 23.38 1.49 13.30
C PRO A 224 23.59 1.05 14.75
N GLY A 225 23.87 -0.24 14.97
CA GLY A 225 24.10 -0.83 16.29
C GLY A 225 22.84 -1.12 17.12
N GLU A 226 21.65 -0.71 16.66
CA GLU A 226 20.39 -0.90 17.38
C GLU A 226 20.00 -2.38 17.44
N VAL A 227 19.43 -2.80 18.58
CA VAL A 227 19.09 -4.20 18.89
C VAL A 227 17.60 -4.34 19.18
N PHE A 228 16.97 -5.37 18.61
CA PHE A 228 15.58 -5.75 18.82
C PHE A 228 15.48 -7.18 19.30
N GLU A 229 14.44 -7.49 20.06
CA GLU A 229 14.11 -8.86 20.44
C GLU A 229 12.95 -9.38 19.58
N TYR A 230 13.00 -10.65 19.22
CA TYR A 230 11.89 -11.37 18.60
C TYR A 230 11.46 -12.54 19.49
N LYS A 231 10.15 -12.78 19.55
CA LYS A 231 9.52 -13.96 20.13
C LYS A 231 8.51 -14.50 19.12
N VAL A 232 8.63 -15.77 18.75
CA VAL A 232 7.65 -16.47 17.93
C VAL A 232 7.16 -17.69 18.70
N VAL A 233 5.85 -17.76 18.93
CA VAL A 233 5.20 -18.86 19.64
C VAL A 233 4.42 -19.70 18.65
N ASN A 234 4.69 -21.00 18.63
CA ASN A 234 3.87 -21.98 17.91
C ASN A 234 2.77 -22.51 18.85
N TYR A 235 1.55 -22.03 18.62
CA TYR A 235 0.36 -22.50 19.30
C TYR A 235 -0.14 -23.79 18.66
N LYS A 236 -0.55 -24.74 19.49
CA LYS A 236 -1.32 -25.91 19.07
C LYS A 236 -2.73 -25.71 19.59
N ASP A 237 -3.71 -25.65 18.69
CA ASP A 237 -5.11 -25.65 19.09
C ASP A 237 -5.55 -27.06 19.53
N ALA A 238 -6.74 -27.18 20.12
CA ALA A 238 -7.35 -28.43 20.57
C ALA A 238 -7.41 -29.51 19.46
N ASP A 239 -7.52 -29.07 18.20
CA ASP A 239 -7.53 -29.93 17.01
C ASP A 239 -6.13 -30.27 16.46
N ARG A 240 -5.06 -29.95 17.20
CA ARG A 240 -3.64 -30.14 16.82
C ARG A 240 -3.19 -29.34 15.59
N VAL A 241 -3.99 -28.38 15.14
CA VAL A 241 -3.57 -27.42 14.12
C VAL A 241 -2.52 -26.49 14.74
N SER A 242 -1.35 -26.42 14.11
CA SER A 242 -0.25 -25.55 14.55
C SER A 242 -0.34 -24.20 13.83
N PHE A 243 -0.23 -23.10 14.57
CA PHE A 243 -0.07 -21.78 13.99
C PHE A 243 0.93 -20.96 14.80
N ALA A 244 1.76 -20.18 14.11
CA ALA A 244 2.80 -19.39 14.76
C ALA A 244 2.39 -17.92 14.82
N ARG A 245 2.59 -17.28 15.97
CA ARG A 245 2.48 -15.82 16.13
C ARG A 245 3.82 -15.23 16.50
N SER A 246 4.25 -14.26 15.72
CA SER A 246 5.44 -13.47 15.94
C SER A 246 5.12 -12.18 16.70
N LYS A 247 6.08 -11.73 17.50
CA LYS A 247 6.14 -10.41 18.08
C LYS A 247 7.60 -9.96 18.07
N ILE A 248 7.88 -8.80 17.50
CA ILE A 248 9.15 -8.10 17.60
C ILE A 248 8.94 -6.84 18.42
N THR A 249 9.91 -6.53 19.28
CA THR A 249 9.88 -5.32 20.11
C THR A 249 11.28 -4.80 20.37
N ASN A 250 11.36 -3.50 20.63
CA ASN A 250 12.54 -2.80 21.13
C ASN A 250 12.73 -2.93 22.65
N ALA A 251 11.78 -3.54 23.36
CA ALA A 251 11.85 -3.82 24.79
C ALA A 251 12.24 -5.29 25.03
N ARG A 252 12.84 -5.60 26.19
CA ARG A 252 13.05 -7.00 26.57
C ARG A 252 11.71 -7.69 26.79
N PHE A 253 11.56 -8.94 26.34
CA PHE A 253 10.46 -9.78 26.80
C PHE A 253 10.70 -10.12 28.27
N GLU A 254 9.90 -9.54 29.17
CA GLU A 254 9.79 -9.99 30.57
C GLU A 254 9.25 -11.42 30.66
#